data_AF-A0A814YA40-F1
#
_entry.id   AF-A0A814YA40-F1
#
_cell.length_a   1.000
_cell.length_b   1.000
_cell.length_c   1.000
_cell.angle_alpha   90.00
_cell.angle_beta   90.00
_cell.angle_gamma   90.00
#
_symmetry.space_group_name_H-M   'P 1'
#
loop_
_entity.id
_entity.type
_entity.pdbx_description
1 polymer ?
#
loop_
_entity_poly.entity_id
_entity_poly.type
_entity_poly.pdbx_seq_one_letter_code
_entity_poly.pdbx_strand_id
1 'polypeptide(L)'
;MSAEQALKSSHVITGIMLICQGLALVILPQFTTKLLLLSPLETAQAVQYARTTGLAVVVIGYYYCVAGKCGLISFFRASIIGRLTLLPAVLAMIYFFSIETPLIIFGIQDLMTAMWSYACLKAYDKEQSKLKK
;
A
#
# COMPACT_ATOMS: atom_id res chain seq x y z
N MET A 1 -5.86 -4.93 23.23
CA MET A 1 -5.78 -3.73 22.35
C MET A 1 -7.20 -3.40 21.89
N SER A 2 -7.65 -2.14 21.99
CA SER A 2 -9.00 -1.73 21.52
C SER A 2 -9.11 -1.78 19.99
N ALA A 3 -10.32 -1.88 19.43
CA ALA A 3 -10.49 -1.95 17.97
C ALA A 3 -10.04 -0.65 17.28
N GLU A 4 -10.26 0.49 17.92
CA GLU A 4 -9.73 1.79 17.46
C GLU A 4 -8.21 1.80 17.39
N GLN A 5 -7.53 1.32 18.44
CA GLN A 5 -6.06 1.27 18.45
C GLN A 5 -5.52 0.30 17.39
N ALA A 6 -6.22 -0.81 17.15
CA ALA A 6 -5.87 -1.75 16.09
C ALA A 6 -5.99 -1.10 14.70
N LEU A 7 -7.07 -0.37 14.44
CA LEU A 7 -7.30 0.33 13.18
C LEU A 7 -6.30 1.45 12.92
N LYS A 8 -5.94 2.23 13.95
CA LYS A 8 -4.89 3.24 13.85
C LYS A 8 -3.54 2.60 13.55
N SER A 9 -3.19 1.55 14.30
CA SER A 9 -1.92 0.83 14.14
C SER A 9 -1.78 0.20 12.75
N SER A 10 -2.83 -0.38 12.17
CA SER A 10 -2.76 -1.00 10.84
C SER A 10 -2.38 0.01 9.74
N HIS A 11 -2.86 1.25 9.84
CA HIS A 11 -2.52 2.32 8.90
C HIS A 11 -1.10 2.85 9.12
N VAL A 12 -0.63 2.95 10.37
CA VAL A 12 0.76 3.29 10.65
C VAL A 12 1.70 2.22 10.11
N ILE A 13 1.40 0.94 10.33
CA ILE A 13 2.21 -0.17 9.83
C ILE A 13 2.23 -0.19 8.30
N THR A 14 1.07 0.01 7.65
CA THR A 14 1.00 0.18 6.20
C THR A 14 1.89 1.34 5.73
N GLY A 15 1.82 2.49 6.39
CA GLY A 15 2.64 3.66 6.06
C GLY A 15 4.14 3.40 6.18
N ILE A 16 4.57 2.70 7.24
CA ILE A 16 5.97 2.30 7.43
C ILE A 16 6.40 1.34 6.31
N MET A 17 5.59 0.35 5.97
CA MET A 17 5.89 -0.57 4.86
C MET A 17 6.06 0.16 3.53
N LEU A 18 5.16 1.11 3.23
CA LEU A 18 5.25 1.95 2.04
C LEU A 18 6.52 2.81 2.04
N ILE A 19 6.87 3.43 3.17
CA ILE A 19 8.12 4.20 3.30
C ILE A 19 9.34 3.30 3.03
N CYS A 20 9.42 2.14 3.68
CA CYS A 20 10.53 1.21 3.48
C CYS A 20 10.63 0.76 2.02
N GLN A 21 9.49 0.45 1.38
CA GLN A 21 9.46 0.01 -0.01
C GLN A 21 9.82 1.14 -0.98
N GLY A 22 9.32 2.35 -0.76
CA GLY A 22 9.66 3.52 -1.55
C GLY A 22 11.15 3.87 -1.42
N LEU A 23 11.70 3.84 -0.20
CA LEU A 23 13.13 4.05 0.03
C LEU A 23 13.99 2.98 -0.64
N ALA A 24 13.58 1.71 -0.58
CA ALA A 24 14.28 0.63 -1.28
C ALA A 24 14.34 0.91 -2.80
N LEU A 25 13.23 1.34 -3.39
CA LEU A 25 13.16 1.68 -4.81
C LEU A 25 13.99 2.93 -5.17
N VAL A 26 14.12 3.89 -4.26
CA VAL A 26 14.97 5.09 -4.46
C VAL A 26 16.46 4.75 -4.40
N ILE A 27 16.88 4.03 -3.36
CA ILE A 27 18.29 3.81 -3.05
C ILE A 27 18.85 2.65 -3.89
N LEU A 28 18.10 1.55 -3.99
CA LEU A 28 18.53 0.30 -4.60
C LEU A 28 17.54 -0.21 -5.68
N PRO A 29 17.22 0.60 -6.72
CA PRO A 29 16.17 0.28 -7.68
C PRO A 29 16.37 -1.08 -8.36
N GLN A 30 17.60 -1.41 -8.77
CA GLN A 30 17.93 -2.69 -9.42
C GLN A 30 17.75 -3.90 -8.50
N PHE A 31 18.05 -3.73 -7.21
CA PHE A 31 17.85 -4.78 -6.23
C PHE A 31 16.35 -4.99 -5.98
N THR A 32 15.59 -3.90 -5.86
CA THR A 32 14.13 -3.96 -5.65
C THR A 32 13.41 -4.61 -6.82
N THR A 33 13.74 -4.27 -8.06
CA THR A 33 13.14 -4.92 -9.25
C THR A 33 13.50 -6.39 -9.30
N LYS A 34 14.76 -6.75 -9.05
CA LYS A 34 15.19 -8.16 -8.98
C LYS A 34 14.46 -8.95 -7.89
N LEU A 35 14.28 -8.37 -6.70
CA LEU A 35 13.54 -8.99 -5.60
C LEU A 35 12.07 -9.25 -5.98
N LEU A 36 11.48 -8.36 -6.78
CA LEU A 36 10.13 -8.50 -7.32
C LEU A 36 10.06 -9.37 -8.58
N LEU A 37 11.17 -9.98 -9.00
CA LEU A 37 11.31 -10.78 -10.22
C LEU A 37 10.96 -9.99 -11.50
N LEU A 38 11.11 -8.66 -11.47
CA LEU A 38 10.92 -7.79 -12.62
C LEU A 38 12.17 -7.74 -13.48
N SER A 39 12.02 -7.32 -14.74
CA SER A 39 13.16 -7.14 -15.63
C SER A 39 14.13 -6.09 -15.06
N PRO A 40 15.44 -6.26 -15.31
CA PRO A 40 16.43 -5.25 -14.96
C PRO A 40 16.11 -3.90 -15.59
N LEU A 41 16.43 -2.82 -14.89
CA LEU A 41 16.24 -1.46 -15.43
C LEU A 41 17.44 -1.15 -16.34
N GLU A 42 17.31 -1.42 -17.63
CA GLU A 42 18.43 -1.33 -18.57
C GLU A 42 18.82 0.11 -18.96
N THR A 43 17.90 1.06 -18.80
CA THR A 43 18.12 2.46 -19.18
C THR A 43 18.24 3.38 -17.98
N ALA A 44 19.03 4.45 -18.12
CA ALA A 44 19.12 5.50 -17.10
C ALA A 44 17.74 6.14 -16.82
N GLN A 45 16.91 6.28 -17.85
CA GLN A 45 15.55 6.78 -17.74
C GLN A 45 14.67 5.86 -16.88
N ALA A 46 14.73 4.54 -17.08
CA ALA A 46 13.98 3.58 -16.27
C ALA A 46 14.40 3.64 -14.78
N VAL A 47 15.70 3.80 -14.51
CA VAL A 47 16.22 4.00 -13.14
C VAL A 47 15.67 5.31 -12.53
N GLN A 48 15.64 6.41 -13.28
CA GLN A 48 15.07 7.68 -12.82
C GLN A 48 13.58 7.58 -12.51
N TYR A 49 12.81 6.88 -13.34
CA TYR A 49 11.40 6.64 -13.09
C TYR A 49 11.16 5.75 -11.87
N ALA A 50 11.95 4.70 -11.69
CA ALA A 50 11.87 3.88 -10.48
C ALA A 50 12.10 4.72 -9.21
N ARG A 51 13.14 5.56 -9.19
CA ARG A 51 13.42 6.46 -8.05
C ARG A 51 12.30 7.46 -7.82
N THR A 52 11.79 8.08 -8.87
CA THR A 52 10.72 9.08 -8.76
C THR A 52 9.43 8.47 -8.24
N THR A 53 9.06 7.28 -8.73
CA THR A 53 7.96 6.48 -8.20
C THR A 53 8.19 6.12 -6.73
N GLY A 54 9.41 5.73 -6.37
CA GLY A 54 9.79 5.43 -4.99
C GLY A 54 9.58 6.63 -4.05
N LEU A 55 9.97 7.83 -4.47
CA LEU A 55 9.72 9.08 -3.72
C LEU A 55 8.22 9.32 -3.51
N ALA A 56 7.40 9.14 -4.55
CA ALA A 56 5.96 9.27 -4.44
C ALA A 56 5.38 8.26 -3.42
N VAL A 57 5.85 7.01 -3.46
CA VAL A 57 5.44 5.97 -2.50
C VAL A 57 5.84 6.32 -1.07
N VAL A 58 7.03 6.90 -0.84
CA VAL A 58 7.45 7.39 0.49
C VAL A 58 6.50 8.46 1.00
N VAL A 59 6.14 9.44 0.16
CA VAL A 59 5.21 10.52 0.52
C VAL A 59 3.84 9.96 0.88
N ILE A 60 3.32 9.01 0.10
CA ILE A 60 2.06 8.32 0.41
C ILE A 60 2.18 7.58 1.76
N GLY A 61 3.27 6.84 1.98
CA GLY A 61 3.50 6.15 3.24
C GLY A 61 3.54 7.09 4.45
N TYR A 62 4.13 8.28 4.29
CA TYR A 62 4.10 9.33 5.32
C TYR A 62 2.67 9.79 5.63
N TYR A 63 1.84 10.02 4.60
CA TYR A 63 0.42 10.36 4.82
C TYR A 63 -0.36 9.28 5.55
N TYR A 64 -0.08 8.00 5.27
CA TYR A 64 -0.66 6.88 6.02
C TYR A 64 -0.25 6.90 7.49
N CYS A 65 1.03 7.15 7.79
CA CYS A 65 1.52 7.28 9.16
C CYS A 65 0.81 8.42 9.92
N VAL A 66 0.69 9.59 9.29
CA VAL A 66 0.02 10.75 9.91
C VAL A 66 -1.47 10.46 10.10
N ALA A 67 -2.16 9.96 9.07
CA ALA A 67 -3.58 9.61 9.16
C ALA A 67 -3.86 8.55 10.22
N GLY A 68 -2.99 7.54 10.33
CA GLY A 68 -3.01 6.51 11.37
C GLY A 68 -2.91 7.10 12.78
N LYS A 69 -1.93 7.99 13.01
CA LYS A 69 -1.73 8.67 14.30
C LYS A 69 -2.89 9.59 14.66
N CYS A 70 -3.43 10.32 13.68
CA CYS A 70 -4.57 11.23 13.86
C CYS A 70 -5.93 10.52 13.92
N GLY A 71 -6.02 9.22 13.60
CA GLY A 71 -7.28 8.49 13.62
C GLY A 71 -8.28 8.93 12.56
N LEU A 72 -7.80 9.30 11.36
CA LEU A 72 -8.67 9.82 10.29
C LEU A 72 -9.52 8.71 9.66
N ILE A 73 -10.65 8.37 10.29
CA ILE A 73 -11.53 7.27 9.86
C ILE A 73 -12.00 7.41 8.40
N SER A 74 -12.29 8.64 7.94
CA SER A 74 -12.67 8.90 6.54
C SER A 74 -11.56 8.52 5.55
N PHE A 75 -10.31 8.79 5.91
CA PHE A 75 -9.15 8.37 5.12
C PHE A 75 -9.02 6.84 5.11
N PHE A 76 -9.22 6.18 6.25
CA PHE A 76 -9.16 4.71 6.35
C PHE A 76 -10.20 4.02 5.46
N ARG A 77 -11.41 4.57 5.39
CA ARG A 77 -12.47 4.05 4.52
C ARG A 77 -12.11 4.24 3.05
N ALA A 78 -11.64 5.43 2.67
CA ALA A 78 -11.26 5.72 1.30
C ALA A 78 -10.04 4.89 0.84
N SER A 79 -9.05 4.73 1.72
CA SER A 79 -7.83 3.98 1.42
C SER A 79 -8.12 2.52 1.14
N ILE A 80 -8.98 1.86 1.93
CA ILE A 80 -9.37 0.47 1.69
C ILE A 80 -9.97 0.30 0.29
N ILE A 81 -10.89 1.18 -0.12
CA ILE A 81 -11.49 1.11 -1.46
C ILE A 81 -10.41 1.25 -2.53
N GLY A 82 -9.54 2.26 -2.43
CA GLY A 82 -8.46 2.48 -3.40
C GLY A 82 -7.44 1.35 -3.47
N ARG A 83 -7.21 0.63 -2.36
CA ARG A 83 -6.28 -0.51 -2.33
C ARG A 83 -6.92 -1.80 -2.86
N LEU A 84 -8.21 -2.01 -2.58
CA LEU A 84 -8.94 -3.15 -3.16
C LEU A 84 -9.04 -3.08 -4.69
N THR A 85 -8.98 -1.89 -5.28
CA THR A 85 -8.97 -1.71 -6.74
C THR A 85 -7.60 -1.92 -7.38
N LEU A 86 -6.51 -1.92 -6.61
CA LEU A 86 -5.15 -2.01 -7.15
C LEU A 86 -4.89 -3.36 -7.84
N LEU A 87 -5.21 -4.48 -7.21
CA LEU A 87 -4.98 -5.80 -7.81
C LEU A 87 -5.79 -5.98 -9.12
N PRO A 88 -7.10 -5.67 -9.18
CA PRO A 88 -7.83 -5.63 -10.45
C PRO A 88 -7.19 -4.75 -11.52
N ALA A 89 -6.69 -3.57 -11.15
CA ALA A 89 -5.99 -2.68 -12.07
C ALA A 89 -4.68 -3.30 -12.59
N VAL A 90 -3.89 -3.95 -11.72
CA VAL A 90 -2.68 -4.68 -12.12
C VAL A 90 -3.01 -5.82 -13.09
N LEU A 91 -4.05 -6.60 -12.81
CA LEU A 91 -4.49 -7.69 -13.70
C LEU A 91 -4.95 -7.16 -15.06
N ALA A 92 -5.70 -6.06 -15.08
CA ALA A 92 -6.08 -5.38 -16.32
C ALA A 92 -4.84 -4.89 -17.08
N MET A 93 -3.85 -4.34 -16.37
CA MET A 93 -2.62 -3.86 -16.99
C MET A 93 -1.81 -4.99 -17.64
N ILE A 94 -1.72 -6.14 -16.98
CA ILE A 94 -1.07 -7.33 -17.55
C ILE A 94 -1.81 -7.81 -18.80
N TYR A 95 -3.14 -7.84 -18.76
CA TYR A 95 -3.96 -8.31 -19.87
C TYR A 95 -3.93 -7.37 -21.09
N PHE A 96 -4.09 -6.06 -20.88
CA PHE A 96 -4.23 -5.08 -21.97
C PHE A 96 -2.92 -4.48 -22.47
N PHE A 97 -1.90 -4.39 -21.61
CA PHE A 97 -0.66 -3.68 -21.92
C PHE A 97 0.59 -4.57 -21.82
N SER A 98 0.40 -5.89 -21.61
CA SER A 98 1.49 -6.87 -21.49
C SER A 98 2.53 -6.48 -20.44
N ILE A 99 2.07 -5.85 -19.36
CA ILE A 99 2.91 -5.55 -18.20
C ILE A 99 3.43 -6.86 -17.59
N GLU A 100 4.63 -6.80 -17.01
CA GLU A 100 5.30 -7.95 -16.40
C GLU A 100 4.45 -8.62 -15.32
N THR A 101 4.15 -9.91 -15.54
CA THR A 101 3.34 -10.75 -14.65
C THR A 101 3.78 -10.76 -13.18
N PRO A 102 5.08 -10.70 -12.84
CA PRO A 102 5.51 -10.64 -11.45
C PRO A 102 4.97 -9.45 -10.64
N LEU A 103 4.45 -8.39 -11.29
CA LEU A 103 3.73 -7.30 -10.60
C LEU A 103 2.48 -7.76 -9.82
N ILE A 104 1.94 -8.94 -10.13
CA ILE A 104 0.87 -9.55 -9.32
C ILE A 104 1.31 -9.73 -7.85
N ILE A 105 2.60 -10.00 -7.60
CA ILE A 105 3.14 -10.15 -6.24
C ILE A 105 2.89 -8.87 -5.43
N PHE A 106 3.10 -7.71 -6.04
CA PHE A 106 2.82 -6.41 -5.43
C PHE A 106 1.33 -6.23 -5.15
N GLY A 107 0.47 -6.57 -6.12
CA GLY A 107 -0.98 -6.50 -5.95
C GLY A 107 -1.51 -7.41 -4.84
N ILE A 108 -0.97 -8.63 -4.71
CA ILE A 108 -1.32 -9.57 -3.63
C ILE A 108 -0.87 -9.03 -2.27
N GLN A 109 0.36 -8.52 -2.17
CA GLN A 109 0.88 -7.92 -0.94
C GLN A 109 -0.01 -6.75 -0.48
N ASP A 110 -0.35 -5.85 -1.39
CA ASP A 110 -1.23 -4.73 -1.09
C ASP A 110 -2.62 -5.20 -0.65
N LEU A 111 -3.20 -6.16 -1.38
CA LEU A 111 -4.51 -6.73 -1.04
C LEU A 111 -4.53 -7.33 0.37
N MET A 112 -3.50 -8.07 0.78
CA MET A 112 -3.41 -8.63 2.13
C MET A 112 -3.47 -7.54 3.20
N THR A 113 -2.70 -6.48 3.03
CA THR A 113 -2.70 -5.34 3.97
C THR A 113 -3.99 -4.50 3.93
N ALA A 114 -4.66 -4.43 2.78
CA ALA A 114 -5.98 -3.83 2.64
C ALA A 114 -7.07 -4.65 3.36
N MET A 115 -7.06 -5.97 3.19
CA MET A 115 -7.97 -6.89 3.87
C MET A 115 -7.80 -6.83 5.40
N TRP A 116 -6.56 -6.73 5.88
CA TRP A 116 -6.30 -6.54 7.30
C TRP A 116 -6.87 -5.21 7.82
N SER A 117 -6.63 -4.12 7.10
CA SER A 117 -7.17 -2.79 7.45
C SER A 117 -8.70 -2.79 7.46
N TYR A 118 -9.33 -3.48 6.50
CA TYR A 118 -10.78 -3.68 6.44
C TYR A 118 -11.32 -4.48 7.63
N ALA A 119 -10.64 -5.55 8.03
CA ALA A 119 -11.02 -6.32 9.22
C ALA A 119 -10.98 -5.46 10.50
N CYS A 120 -9.94 -4.64 10.65
CA CYS A 120 -9.84 -3.68 11.77
C CYS A 120 -10.97 -2.62 11.72
N LEU A 121 -11.29 -2.10 10.54
CA LEU A 121 -12.38 -1.13 10.37
C LEU A 121 -13.73 -1.73 10.74
N LYS A 122 -14.00 -2.96 10.30
CA LYS A 122 -15.24 -3.68 10.62
C LYS A 122 -15.39 -3.93 12.12
N ALA A 123 -14.28 -4.25 12.81
CA ALA A 123 -14.27 -4.39 14.26
C ALA A 123 -14.59 -3.06 14.98
N TYR A 124 -13.98 -1.97 14.52
CA TYR A 124 -14.23 -0.62 15.04
C TYR A 124 -15.70 -0.19 14.86
N ASP A 125 -16.25 -0.33 13.66
CA ASP A 125 -17.63 0.05 13.37
C ASP A 125 -18.64 -0.76 14.23
N LYS A 126 -18.34 -2.05 14.46
CA LYS A 126 -19.16 -2.91 15.33
C LYS A 126 -19.15 -2.41 16.79
N GLU A 127 -17.99 -2.02 17.31
CA GLU A 127 -17.87 -1.47 18.67
C GLU A 127 -18.64 -0.14 18.81
N GLN A 128 -18.47 0.77 17.83
CA GLN A 128 -19.18 2.05 17.79
C GLN A 128 -20.70 1.90 17.70
N SER A 129 -21.20 0.87 16.99
CA SER A 129 -22.64 0.60 16.88
C SER A 129 -23.27 0.16 18.21
N LYS A 130 -22.51 -0.48 19.10
CA LYS A 130 -22.99 -0.91 20.42
C LYS A 130 -23.11 0.26 21.40
N LEU A 131 -22.23 1.26 21.28
CA LEU A 131 -22.25 2.45 22.13
C LEU A 131 -23.39 3.42 21.80
N LYS A 132 -23.96 3.31 20.59
CA LYS A 132 -25.08 4.14 20.12
C LYS A 132 -26.46 3.54 20.45
N LYS A 133 -26.52 2.34 21.02
CA LYS A 133 -27.75 1.68 21.48
C LYS A 133 -27.86 1.83 22.99
#